data_AF-W7LY42-F1
#
_entry.id   AF-W7LY42-F1
#
_cell.length_a   1.000
_cell.length_b   1.000
_cell.length_c   1.000
_cell.angle_alpha   90.00
_cell.angle_beta   90.00
_cell.angle_gamma   90.00
#
_symmetry.space_group_name_H-M   'P 1'
#
loop_
_entity.id
_entity.type
_entity.pdbx_description
1 polymer ?
#
loop_
_entity_poly.entity_id
_entity_poly.type
_entity_poly.pdbx_seq_one_letter_code
_entity_poly.pdbx_strand_id
1 'polypeptide(L)'
;MITYANWLIANGYTSTANDIVWPVVRNDLNYVAQYWNQTGFDLWEEVKGSSFFTTGSQYRALIEGAALAKKLGKSGDNYSNIAPQALCFLQTYWISSGKYVDSNINVNDGRTGKDANSILSSIHNFDPALNCDPATFQPCSDKALANHKAVTDSFRSWNINKGISQGSAVAVGRYVEDVYYNGNPWYLATLAAAEQLYDAIYVWKQQGSITVSDVSLSFFKDLVSSVSTGTYASDSATFKSITDAVSKYADGYVAIVAKYVGTDGHLAEQFDKNDGHPLSATDLTWSYAAFLSAADRRAGVIPPSWAGSVAAVPNQCGTNTVAGSYSSATATSFPASQTPKGGVPTPTGTQTSTSTSTSTSSSSTGTSCPTATSVAVTFQEVVTTNFGDTIKIVGNIAALGNWDTSKAVALSASDYTASNPVWKATISLTAGQSIQYKYINVKKDGSLTWEKDPNRTYAVPKTCATTATKSDKWQS
;
A
#
# COMPACT_ATOMS: atom_id res chain seq x y z
N MET A 1 -3.82 7.37 -10.09
CA MET A 1 -4.55 8.38 -10.91
C MET A 1 -4.68 8.00 -12.38
N ILE A 2 -3.62 7.50 -13.04
CA ILE A 2 -3.68 7.11 -14.47
C ILE A 2 -4.75 6.05 -14.76
N THR A 3 -4.89 5.03 -13.90
CA THR A 3 -5.95 4.01 -14.01
C THR A 3 -7.36 4.63 -14.02
N TYR A 4 -7.61 5.61 -13.15
CA TYR A 4 -8.89 6.33 -13.11
C TYR A 4 -9.10 7.23 -14.35
N ALA A 5 -8.04 7.89 -14.83
CA ALA A 5 -8.09 8.64 -16.09
C ALA A 5 -8.46 7.74 -17.28
N ASN A 6 -7.90 6.53 -17.34
CA ASN A 6 -8.25 5.54 -18.37
C ASN A 6 -9.73 5.13 -18.28
N TRP A 7 -10.27 4.94 -17.07
CA TRP A 7 -11.70 4.69 -16.88
C TRP A 7 -12.56 5.87 -17.34
N LEU A 8 -12.18 7.11 -16.99
CA LEU A 8 -12.89 8.32 -17.43
C LEU A 8 -12.94 8.41 -18.96
N ILE A 9 -11.81 8.22 -19.63
CA ILE A 9 -11.72 8.23 -21.11
C ILE A 9 -12.62 7.15 -21.71
N ALA A 10 -12.57 5.92 -21.19
CA ALA A 10 -13.38 4.81 -21.68
C ALA A 10 -14.90 5.06 -21.55
N ASN A 11 -15.30 5.88 -20.58
CA ASN A 11 -16.69 6.24 -20.31
C ASN A 11 -17.10 7.60 -20.90
N GLY A 12 -16.29 8.20 -21.77
CA GLY A 12 -16.62 9.45 -22.46
C GLY A 12 -16.31 10.73 -21.68
N TYR A 13 -15.61 10.64 -20.56
CA TYR A 13 -15.21 11.77 -19.70
C TYR A 13 -13.77 12.23 -19.95
N THR A 14 -13.34 12.26 -21.22
CA THR A 14 -11.98 12.65 -21.62
C THR A 14 -11.64 14.08 -21.18
N SER A 15 -12.60 15.01 -21.17
CA SER A 15 -12.38 16.37 -20.66
C SER A 15 -11.99 16.37 -19.19
N THR A 16 -12.65 15.56 -18.35
CA THR A 16 -12.29 15.42 -16.93
C THR A 16 -10.90 14.81 -16.74
N ALA A 17 -10.55 13.79 -17.53
CA ALA A 17 -9.20 13.24 -17.52
C ALA A 17 -8.15 14.29 -17.90
N ASN A 18 -8.44 15.13 -18.90
CA ASN A 18 -7.53 16.17 -19.40
C ASN A 18 -7.40 17.39 -18.48
N ASP A 19 -8.51 17.89 -17.93
CA ASP A 19 -8.57 19.18 -17.26
C ASP A 19 -8.31 19.07 -15.75
N ILE A 20 -8.68 17.93 -15.15
CA ILE A 20 -8.59 17.71 -13.70
C ILE A 20 -7.46 16.74 -13.35
N VAL A 21 -7.42 15.58 -14.00
CA VAL A 21 -6.50 14.50 -13.60
C VAL A 21 -5.10 14.71 -14.16
N TRP A 22 -4.99 15.05 -15.45
CA TRP A 22 -3.71 15.18 -16.14
C TRP A 22 -2.75 16.20 -15.53
N PRO A 23 -3.16 17.41 -15.07
CA PRO A 23 -2.21 18.36 -14.48
C PRO A 23 -1.47 17.82 -13.25
N VAL A 24 -2.14 16.99 -12.44
CA VAL A 24 -1.53 16.31 -11.29
C VAL A 24 -0.57 15.23 -11.78
N VAL A 25 -1.07 14.31 -12.62
CA VAL A 25 -0.28 13.20 -13.17
C VAL A 25 0.99 13.69 -13.88
N ARG A 26 0.89 14.76 -14.67
CA ARG A 26 2.02 15.34 -15.39
C ARG A 26 3.12 15.82 -14.45
N ASN A 27 2.77 16.45 -13.31
CA ASN A 27 3.78 16.89 -12.36
C ASN A 27 4.52 15.69 -11.75
N ASP A 28 3.80 14.62 -11.40
CA ASP A 28 4.41 13.40 -10.85
C ASP A 28 5.28 12.68 -11.88
N LEU A 29 4.83 12.58 -13.13
CA LEU A 29 5.63 11.99 -14.22
C LEU A 29 6.88 12.82 -14.52
N ASN A 30 6.77 14.15 -14.47
CA ASN A 30 7.91 15.05 -14.62
C ASN A 30 8.91 14.88 -13.47
N TYR A 31 8.43 14.68 -12.24
CA TYR A 31 9.28 14.36 -11.10
C TYR A 31 10.05 13.05 -11.35
N VAL A 32 9.36 11.99 -11.78
CA VAL A 32 10.02 10.72 -12.09
C VAL A 32 11.05 10.89 -13.20
N ALA A 33 10.70 11.51 -14.33
CA ALA A 33 11.61 11.72 -15.45
C ALA A 33 12.86 12.55 -15.10
N GLN A 34 12.74 13.46 -14.11
CA GLN A 34 13.83 14.31 -13.65
C GLN A 34 14.70 13.67 -12.58
N TYR A 35 14.12 12.90 -11.65
CA TYR A 35 14.78 12.50 -10.40
C TYR A 35 14.98 11.00 -10.22
N TRP A 36 14.53 10.14 -11.16
CA TRP A 36 14.63 8.67 -11.02
C TRP A 36 16.05 8.16 -10.75
N ASN A 37 17.08 8.85 -11.26
CA ASN A 37 18.49 8.48 -11.12
C ASN A 37 19.19 9.21 -9.96
N GLN A 38 18.44 9.59 -8.92
CA GLN A 38 18.96 10.13 -7.67
C GLN A 38 18.58 9.22 -6.50
N THR A 39 19.41 9.20 -5.45
CA THR A 39 19.11 8.41 -4.26
C THR A 39 18.00 9.05 -3.43
N GLY A 40 17.23 8.21 -2.74
CA GLY A 40 16.13 8.59 -1.86
C GLY A 40 15.92 7.52 -0.80
N PHE A 41 14.92 7.70 0.06
CA PHE A 41 14.53 6.64 0.99
C PHE A 41 13.73 5.55 0.27
N ASP A 42 13.85 4.34 0.78
CA ASP A 42 13.04 3.20 0.36
C ASP A 42 11.61 3.26 0.93
N LEU A 43 10.76 2.31 0.55
CA LEU A 43 9.35 2.25 0.99
C LEU A 43 9.18 2.05 2.50
N TRP A 44 10.23 1.65 3.21
CA TRP A 44 10.25 1.49 4.65
C TRP A 44 10.71 2.75 5.40
N GLU A 45 11.07 3.80 4.65
CA GLU A 45 11.50 5.11 5.17
C GLU A 45 12.82 5.07 5.95
N GLU A 46 13.73 4.14 5.62
CA GLU A 46 14.94 3.87 6.41
C GLU A 46 16.23 4.01 5.61
N VAL A 47 16.29 3.37 4.44
CA VAL A 47 17.53 3.21 3.68
C VAL A 47 17.59 4.28 2.61
N LYS A 48 18.50 5.24 2.79
CA LYS A 48 18.79 6.24 1.76
C LYS A 48 19.74 5.67 0.71
N GLY A 49 19.19 5.20 -0.39
CA GLY A 49 19.91 4.58 -1.51
C GLY A 49 19.08 4.57 -2.78
N SER A 50 19.18 3.51 -3.56
CA SER A 50 18.28 3.21 -4.68
C SER A 50 17.50 1.95 -4.34
N SER A 51 16.17 2.04 -4.32
CA SER A 51 15.28 0.93 -3.91
C SER A 51 14.62 0.26 -5.11
N PHE A 52 14.56 -1.07 -5.11
CA PHE A 52 13.97 -1.88 -6.18
C PHE A 52 12.48 -1.58 -6.41
N PHE A 53 11.68 -1.52 -5.34
CA PHE A 53 10.27 -1.11 -5.41
C PHE A 53 10.10 0.25 -6.08
N THR A 54 10.84 1.26 -5.62
CA THR A 54 10.82 2.63 -6.17
C THR A 54 11.16 2.65 -7.66
N THR A 55 12.24 1.99 -8.09
CA THR A 55 12.62 1.94 -9.51
C THR A 55 11.57 1.22 -10.36
N GLY A 56 11.03 0.10 -9.89
CA GLY A 56 9.97 -0.65 -10.58
C GLY A 56 8.70 0.19 -10.77
N SER A 57 8.22 0.83 -9.70
CA SER A 57 7.05 1.72 -9.75
C SER A 57 7.28 2.95 -10.63
N GLN A 58 8.48 3.53 -10.61
CA GLN A 58 8.85 4.64 -11.50
C GLN A 58 8.83 4.23 -12.97
N TYR A 59 9.38 3.06 -13.30
CA TYR A 59 9.34 2.50 -14.65
C TYR A 59 7.89 2.34 -15.14
N ARG A 60 7.05 1.66 -14.34
CA ARG A 60 5.63 1.48 -14.65
C ARG A 60 4.91 2.82 -14.84
N ALA A 61 5.15 3.79 -13.96
CA ALA A 61 4.54 5.12 -14.06
C ALA A 61 4.89 5.82 -15.39
N LEU A 62 6.14 5.77 -15.83
CA LEU A 62 6.56 6.36 -17.11
C LEU A 62 5.89 5.69 -18.31
N ILE A 63 5.77 4.35 -18.30
CA ILE A 63 5.09 3.59 -19.37
C ILE A 63 3.60 3.94 -19.43
N GLU A 64 2.89 3.87 -18.31
CA GLU A 64 1.46 4.23 -18.26
C GLU A 64 1.24 5.71 -18.59
N GLY A 65 2.14 6.57 -18.11
CA GLY A 65 2.10 8.01 -18.33
C GLY A 65 2.26 8.39 -19.79
N ALA A 66 3.22 7.78 -20.50
CA ALA A 66 3.39 7.95 -21.94
C ALA A 66 2.13 7.52 -22.72
N ALA A 67 1.55 6.38 -22.35
CA ALA A 67 0.33 5.88 -22.98
C ALA A 67 -0.88 6.81 -22.75
N LEU A 68 -1.05 7.31 -21.52
CA LEU A 68 -2.11 8.28 -21.20
C LEU A 68 -1.89 9.61 -21.94
N ALA A 69 -0.66 10.12 -21.98
CA ALA A 69 -0.32 11.35 -22.70
C ALA A 69 -0.78 11.27 -24.16
N LYS A 70 -0.48 10.15 -24.83
CA LYS A 70 -0.90 9.87 -26.20
C LYS A 70 -2.43 9.87 -26.35
N LYS A 71 -3.17 9.22 -25.44
CA LYS A 71 -4.65 9.21 -25.45
C LYS A 71 -5.26 10.61 -25.29
N LEU A 72 -4.58 11.50 -24.58
CA LEU A 72 -5.02 12.88 -24.31
C LEU A 72 -4.47 13.91 -25.31
N GLY A 73 -3.73 13.49 -26.35
CA GLY A 73 -3.10 14.39 -27.31
C GLY A 73 -2.02 15.28 -26.69
N LYS A 74 -1.31 14.80 -25.67
CA LYS A 74 -0.16 15.46 -25.02
C LYS A 74 1.13 14.80 -25.45
N SER A 75 2.26 15.52 -25.37
CA SER A 75 3.57 14.88 -25.53
C SER A 75 3.87 13.97 -24.34
N GLY A 76 4.30 12.74 -24.64
CA GLY A 76 4.80 11.75 -23.69
C GLY A 76 6.23 11.30 -24.01
N ASP A 77 6.95 12.06 -24.84
CA ASP A 77 8.26 11.67 -25.38
C ASP A 77 9.30 11.59 -24.27
N ASN A 78 9.27 12.56 -23.35
CA ASN A 78 10.14 12.55 -22.17
C ASN A 78 9.98 11.27 -21.35
N TYR A 79 8.75 10.77 -21.22
CA TYR A 79 8.48 9.56 -20.43
C TYR A 79 8.91 8.30 -21.18
N SER A 80 8.57 8.22 -22.47
CA SER A 80 8.96 7.11 -23.35
C SER A 80 10.47 6.98 -23.51
N ASN A 81 11.22 8.09 -23.51
CA ASN A 81 12.67 8.11 -23.65
C ASN A 81 13.41 7.69 -22.37
N ILE A 82 12.80 7.93 -21.20
CA ILE A 82 13.42 7.63 -19.90
C ILE A 82 13.06 6.23 -19.40
N ALA A 83 11.85 5.73 -19.68
CA ALA A 83 11.41 4.42 -19.20
C ALA A 83 12.39 3.27 -19.51
N PRO A 84 12.99 3.14 -20.71
CA PRO A 84 13.97 2.09 -20.99
C PRO A 84 15.22 2.16 -20.10
N GLN A 85 15.64 3.36 -19.68
CA GLN A 85 16.80 3.55 -18.81
C GLN A 85 16.50 3.13 -17.37
N ALA A 86 15.31 3.45 -16.87
CA ALA A 86 14.83 2.96 -15.58
C ALA A 86 14.72 1.42 -15.57
N LEU A 87 14.22 0.81 -16.66
CA LEU A 87 14.20 -0.65 -16.81
C LEU A 87 15.61 -1.26 -16.84
N CYS A 88 16.56 -0.60 -17.53
CA CYS A 88 17.95 -1.03 -17.55
C CYS A 88 18.56 -1.03 -16.14
N PHE A 89 18.36 0.06 -15.40
CA PHE A 89 18.82 0.17 -14.02
C PHE A 89 18.15 -0.86 -13.09
N LEU A 90 16.87 -1.17 -13.30
CA LEU A 90 16.14 -2.22 -12.56
C LEU A 90 16.84 -3.60 -12.65
N GLN A 91 17.61 -3.86 -13.70
CA GLN A 91 18.35 -5.12 -13.82
C GLN A 91 19.54 -5.24 -12.86
N THR A 92 20.06 -4.11 -12.36
CA THR A 92 21.28 -4.06 -11.54
C THR A 92 21.08 -4.57 -10.11
N TYR A 93 19.83 -4.64 -9.65
CA TYR A 93 19.47 -5.16 -8.33
C TYR A 93 19.57 -6.68 -8.21
N TRP A 94 19.69 -7.41 -9.33
CA TRP A 94 19.69 -8.88 -9.31
C TRP A 94 21.06 -9.46 -8.92
N ILE A 95 21.10 -10.25 -7.85
CA ILE A 95 22.30 -10.98 -7.41
C ILE A 95 22.27 -12.40 -8.00
N SER A 96 22.99 -12.61 -9.10
CA SER A 96 22.96 -13.88 -9.85
C SER A 96 23.47 -15.09 -9.05
N SER A 97 24.50 -14.91 -8.21
CA SER A 97 25.08 -15.97 -7.37
C SER A 97 24.12 -16.42 -6.25
N GLY A 98 23.36 -15.48 -5.70
CA GLY A 98 22.38 -15.72 -4.63
C GLY A 98 20.98 -16.07 -5.13
N LYS A 99 20.67 -15.75 -6.39
CA LYS A 99 19.33 -15.86 -7.01
C LYS A 99 18.24 -15.10 -6.26
N TYR A 100 18.55 -13.87 -5.86
CA TYR A 100 17.59 -12.96 -5.23
C TYR A 100 17.87 -11.50 -5.63
N VAL A 101 16.93 -10.62 -5.31
CA VAL A 101 17.08 -9.18 -5.50
C VAL A 101 17.72 -8.57 -4.26
N ASP A 102 18.85 -7.89 -4.41
CA ASP A 102 19.31 -6.95 -3.39
C ASP A 102 18.42 -5.71 -3.47
N SER A 103 17.51 -5.55 -2.52
CA SER A 103 16.39 -4.60 -2.64
C SER A 103 16.82 -3.13 -2.52
N ASN A 104 18.00 -2.86 -1.98
CA ASN A 104 18.55 -1.51 -1.86
C ASN A 104 20.04 -1.49 -2.25
N ILE A 105 20.36 -0.78 -3.33
CA ILE A 105 21.74 -0.63 -3.82
C ILE A 105 22.20 0.84 -3.72
N ASN A 106 23.44 1.11 -4.14
CA ASN A 106 24.07 2.43 -4.04
C ASN A 106 24.15 2.93 -2.59
N VAL A 107 24.28 2.01 -1.64
CA VAL A 107 24.35 2.24 -0.20
C VAL A 107 25.19 1.14 0.44
N ASN A 108 25.77 1.42 1.61
CA ASN A 108 26.41 0.42 2.46
C ASN A 108 25.64 0.35 3.78
N ASP A 109 24.52 -0.37 3.80
CA ASP A 109 23.63 -0.48 4.97
C ASP A 109 23.92 -1.72 5.84
N GLY A 110 24.74 -2.65 5.34
CA GLY A 110 25.09 -3.89 6.01
C GLY A 110 23.98 -4.95 6.00
N ARG A 111 22.92 -4.77 5.21
CA ARG A 111 21.82 -5.75 5.06
C ARG A 111 22.13 -6.73 3.95
N THR A 112 21.45 -7.88 3.97
CA THR A 112 21.58 -8.91 2.92
C THR A 112 20.90 -8.54 1.61
N GLY A 113 19.99 -7.56 1.64
CA GLY A 113 19.14 -7.16 0.52
C GLY A 113 17.85 -7.98 0.34
N LYS A 114 17.71 -9.10 1.05
CA LYS A 114 16.51 -9.95 1.02
C LYS A 114 15.37 -9.29 1.79
N ASP A 115 14.43 -8.73 1.06
CA ASP A 115 13.39 -7.87 1.61
C ASP A 115 12.07 -8.06 0.84
N ALA A 116 10.93 -8.02 1.56
CA ALA A 116 9.59 -8.02 0.99
C ALA A 116 9.34 -6.86 0.01
N ASN A 117 10.16 -5.80 0.05
CA ASN A 117 10.31 -4.78 -1.01
C ASN A 117 10.25 -5.41 -2.41
N SER A 118 11.02 -6.48 -2.63
CA SER A 118 11.11 -7.17 -3.92
C SER A 118 9.82 -7.92 -4.32
N ILE A 119 9.15 -8.55 -3.35
CA ILE A 119 7.85 -9.22 -3.55
C ILE A 119 6.76 -8.17 -3.85
N LEU A 120 6.73 -7.10 -3.06
CA LEU A 120 5.83 -5.95 -3.26
C LEU A 120 6.04 -5.33 -4.65
N SER A 121 7.29 -5.18 -5.09
CA SER A 121 7.61 -4.67 -6.43
C SER A 121 7.02 -5.57 -7.53
N SER A 122 7.08 -6.89 -7.35
CA SER A 122 6.52 -7.86 -8.31
C SER A 122 4.99 -7.72 -8.42
N ILE A 123 4.25 -7.77 -7.30
CA ILE A 123 2.77 -7.72 -7.32
C ILE A 123 2.25 -6.34 -7.75
N HIS A 124 2.94 -5.25 -7.36
CA HIS A 124 2.55 -3.90 -7.75
C HIS A 124 2.95 -3.55 -9.18
N ASN A 125 3.76 -4.37 -9.86
CA ASN A 125 4.05 -4.26 -11.29
C ASN A 125 3.49 -5.44 -12.10
N PHE A 126 2.59 -6.22 -11.54
CA PHE A 126 1.94 -7.34 -12.22
C PHE A 126 1.16 -6.88 -13.45
N ASP A 127 1.44 -7.52 -14.59
CA ASP A 127 0.65 -7.44 -15.81
C ASP A 127 0.66 -8.80 -16.52
N PRO A 128 -0.48 -9.51 -16.61
CA PRO A 128 -0.51 -10.80 -17.27
C PRO A 128 -0.19 -10.73 -18.77
N ALA A 129 -0.31 -9.56 -19.41
CA ALA A 129 0.10 -9.37 -20.81
C ALA A 129 1.63 -9.43 -21.01
N LEU A 130 2.40 -9.25 -19.92
CA LEU A 130 3.86 -9.38 -19.92
C LEU A 130 4.35 -10.82 -19.68
N ASN A 131 3.44 -11.77 -19.54
CA ASN A 131 3.78 -13.18 -19.34
C ASN A 131 4.70 -13.36 -18.11
N CYS A 132 5.67 -14.27 -18.17
CA CYS A 132 6.65 -14.50 -17.11
C CYS A 132 7.96 -13.75 -17.36
N ASP A 133 7.87 -12.50 -17.83
CA ASP A 133 9.02 -11.67 -18.17
C ASP A 133 9.92 -11.38 -16.94
N PRO A 134 11.19 -11.83 -16.95
CA PRO A 134 12.12 -11.58 -15.86
C PRO A 134 12.70 -10.16 -15.86
N ALA A 135 12.61 -9.40 -16.96
CA ALA A 135 13.14 -8.04 -17.02
C ALA A 135 12.28 -7.07 -16.20
N THR A 136 10.96 -7.21 -16.27
CA THR A 136 9.99 -6.46 -15.45
C THR A 136 9.62 -7.18 -14.15
N PHE A 137 10.29 -8.29 -13.83
CA PHE A 137 10.13 -9.05 -12.59
C PHE A 137 8.69 -9.52 -12.35
N GLN A 138 8.02 -10.00 -13.40
CA GLN A 138 6.65 -10.50 -13.32
C GLN A 138 6.54 -11.65 -12.31
N PRO A 139 5.40 -11.83 -11.62
CA PRO A 139 5.24 -12.80 -10.53
C PRO A 139 5.61 -14.25 -10.88
N CYS A 140 5.33 -14.70 -12.11
CA CYS A 140 5.73 -16.03 -12.60
C CYS A 140 7.12 -16.12 -13.23
N SER A 141 7.86 -15.01 -13.32
CA SER A 141 9.23 -15.04 -13.83
C SER A 141 10.13 -15.87 -12.93
N ASP A 142 11.14 -16.50 -13.52
CA ASP A 142 12.04 -17.36 -12.76
C ASP A 142 12.83 -16.60 -11.68
N LYS A 143 13.22 -15.36 -11.96
CA LYS A 143 13.83 -14.44 -10.98
C LYS A 143 12.89 -14.15 -9.81
N ALA A 144 11.62 -13.84 -10.07
CA ALA A 144 10.65 -13.53 -9.02
C ALA A 144 10.37 -14.73 -8.11
N LEU A 145 10.26 -15.94 -8.68
CA LEU A 145 10.05 -17.18 -7.92
C LEU A 145 11.27 -17.58 -7.08
N ALA A 146 12.48 -17.45 -7.64
CA ALA A 146 13.72 -17.70 -6.90
C ALA A 146 13.90 -16.71 -5.74
N ASN A 147 13.60 -15.43 -6.00
CA ASN A 147 13.59 -14.39 -4.98
C ASN A 147 12.54 -14.64 -3.90
N HIS A 148 11.32 -15.03 -4.28
CA HIS A 148 10.25 -15.39 -3.33
C HIS A 148 10.72 -16.43 -2.34
N LYS A 149 11.36 -17.51 -2.83
CA LYS A 149 11.99 -18.52 -1.96
C LYS A 149 13.05 -17.89 -1.06
N ALA A 150 13.99 -17.14 -1.61
CA ALA A 150 15.10 -16.57 -0.84
C ALA A 150 14.64 -15.63 0.29
N VAL A 151 13.64 -14.78 0.01
CA VAL A 151 13.05 -13.85 0.98
C VAL A 151 12.24 -14.61 2.03
N THR A 152 11.29 -15.45 1.63
CA THR A 152 10.42 -16.16 2.59
C THR A 152 11.20 -17.15 3.48
N ASP A 153 12.23 -17.79 2.94
CA ASP A 153 13.10 -18.69 3.71
C ASP A 153 13.91 -17.98 4.79
N SER A 154 14.23 -16.70 4.59
CA SER A 154 15.02 -15.92 5.55
C SER A 154 14.30 -15.77 6.90
N PHE A 155 12.95 -15.83 6.91
CA PHE A 155 12.12 -15.67 8.11
C PHE A 155 11.81 -16.98 8.86
N ARG A 156 12.27 -18.13 8.36
CA ARG A 156 11.94 -19.45 8.95
C ARG A 156 12.45 -19.65 10.38
N SER A 157 13.43 -18.87 10.83
CA SER A 157 14.03 -18.98 12.16
C SER A 157 13.18 -18.38 13.29
N TRP A 158 12.14 -17.62 12.98
CA TRP A 158 11.24 -17.04 13.98
C TRP A 158 10.46 -18.10 14.75
N ASN A 159 10.14 -17.80 16.01
CA ASN A 159 9.49 -18.73 16.92
C ASN A 159 8.14 -19.22 16.38
N ILE A 160 7.31 -18.34 15.82
CA ILE A 160 6.04 -18.73 15.18
C ILE A 160 6.20 -19.57 13.90
N ASN A 161 7.39 -19.54 13.28
CA ASN A 161 7.72 -20.28 12.06
C ASN A 161 8.52 -21.56 12.35
N LYS A 162 8.92 -21.78 13.60
CA LYS A 162 9.83 -22.85 14.00
C LYS A 162 9.24 -24.22 13.70
N GLY A 163 10.00 -25.05 12.99
CA GLY A 163 9.59 -26.40 12.63
C GLY A 163 8.72 -26.50 11.37
N ILE A 164 8.37 -25.38 10.73
CA ILE A 164 7.68 -25.39 9.44
C ILE A 164 8.68 -25.75 8.34
N SER A 165 8.41 -26.84 7.62
CA SER A 165 9.31 -27.35 6.58
C SER A 165 9.39 -26.44 5.35
N GLN A 166 10.45 -26.62 4.56
CA GLN A 166 10.51 -26.09 3.20
C GLN A 166 9.28 -26.50 2.39
N GLY A 167 8.83 -25.63 1.49
CA GLY A 167 7.60 -25.82 0.71
C GLY A 167 6.29 -25.59 1.48
N SER A 168 6.37 -25.18 2.75
CA SER A 168 5.21 -24.73 3.55
C SER A 168 5.34 -23.25 3.89
N ALA A 169 4.20 -22.56 3.84
CA ALA A 169 4.12 -21.11 4.06
C ALA A 169 4.55 -20.74 5.48
N VAL A 170 5.13 -19.55 5.62
CA VAL A 170 5.61 -18.99 6.90
C VAL A 170 5.17 -17.55 7.02
N ALA A 171 5.17 -17.01 8.25
CA ALA A 171 4.95 -15.60 8.48
C ALA A 171 6.15 -14.79 7.93
N VAL A 172 5.87 -13.73 7.18
CA VAL A 172 6.88 -12.93 6.46
C VAL A 172 6.83 -11.50 7.00
N GLY A 173 8.00 -10.91 7.28
CA GLY A 173 8.12 -9.48 7.62
C GLY A 173 8.74 -8.68 6.50
N ARG A 174 9.32 -7.52 6.84
CA ARG A 174 10.00 -6.65 5.86
C ARG A 174 11.32 -7.29 5.41
N TYR A 175 12.27 -7.42 6.32
CA TYR A 175 13.59 -8.01 6.12
C TYR A 175 14.09 -8.58 7.46
N VAL A 176 15.08 -9.49 7.47
CA VAL A 176 15.44 -10.25 8.69
C VAL A 176 16.23 -9.45 9.71
N GLU A 177 16.91 -8.40 9.26
CA GLU A 177 17.68 -7.47 10.07
C GLU A 177 16.80 -6.41 10.75
N ASP A 178 15.47 -6.48 10.58
CA ASP A 178 14.51 -5.50 11.10
C ASP A 178 14.54 -5.43 12.64
N VAL A 179 14.54 -4.19 13.14
CA VAL A 179 14.50 -3.87 14.58
C VAL A 179 13.36 -2.94 14.95
N TYR A 180 12.56 -2.47 13.98
CA TYR A 180 11.39 -1.65 14.25
C TYR A 180 10.34 -2.50 14.99
N TYR A 181 9.98 -2.07 16.21
CA TYR A 181 9.22 -2.90 17.16
C TYR A 181 9.84 -4.29 17.40
N ASN A 182 11.16 -4.39 17.40
CA ASN A 182 11.96 -5.63 17.48
C ASN A 182 11.93 -6.52 16.23
N GLY A 183 11.36 -6.07 15.11
CA GLY A 183 11.33 -6.79 13.84
C GLY A 183 10.39 -8.00 13.86
N ASN A 184 9.22 -7.85 13.25
CA ASN A 184 8.14 -8.83 13.28
C ASN A 184 7.63 -9.15 11.87
N PRO A 185 6.82 -10.21 11.72
CA PRO A 185 5.94 -10.36 10.57
C PRO A 185 5.03 -9.16 10.36
N TRP A 186 4.76 -8.87 9.08
CA TRP A 186 3.79 -7.86 8.66
C TRP A 186 2.65 -8.57 7.94
N TYR A 187 1.42 -8.15 8.23
CA TYR A 187 0.23 -8.69 7.54
C TYR A 187 0.36 -8.51 6.03
N LEU A 188 0.69 -7.29 5.59
CA LEU A 188 0.85 -6.98 4.17
C LEU A 188 1.98 -7.77 3.49
N ALA A 189 3.07 -8.08 4.19
CA ALA A 189 4.18 -8.83 3.60
C ALA A 189 3.84 -10.32 3.45
N THR A 190 3.15 -10.88 4.45
CA THR A 190 2.64 -12.26 4.38
C THR A 190 1.58 -12.40 3.29
N LEU A 191 0.68 -11.41 3.14
CA LEU A 191 -0.33 -11.39 2.07
C LEU A 191 0.30 -11.17 0.69
N ALA A 192 1.31 -10.31 0.56
CA ALA A 192 2.03 -10.07 -0.69
C ALA A 192 2.70 -11.36 -1.21
N ALA A 193 3.25 -12.18 -0.30
CA ALA A 193 3.76 -13.50 -0.65
C ALA A 193 2.66 -14.42 -1.21
N ALA A 194 1.44 -14.37 -0.67
CA ALA A 194 0.31 -15.10 -1.25
C ALA A 194 -0.06 -14.55 -2.65
N GLU A 195 -0.17 -13.22 -2.77
CA GLU A 195 -0.59 -12.53 -3.99
C GLU A 195 0.33 -12.86 -5.18
N GLN A 196 1.66 -12.81 -4.99
CA GLN A 196 2.63 -13.14 -6.04
C GLN A 196 2.40 -14.56 -6.61
N LEU A 197 2.06 -15.52 -5.75
CA LEU A 197 1.80 -16.89 -6.17
C LEU A 197 0.47 -17.04 -6.90
N TYR A 198 -0.59 -16.32 -6.47
CA TYR A 198 -1.86 -16.28 -7.20
C TYR A 198 -1.69 -15.67 -8.60
N ASP A 199 -0.95 -14.57 -8.71
CA ASP A 199 -0.62 -13.94 -9.99
C ASP A 199 0.15 -14.91 -10.90
N ALA A 200 1.11 -15.64 -10.36
CA ALA A 200 1.88 -16.61 -11.13
C ALA A 200 0.98 -17.74 -11.67
N ILE A 201 0.11 -18.29 -10.81
CA ILE A 201 -0.86 -19.33 -11.20
C ILE A 201 -1.81 -18.83 -12.29
N TYR A 202 -2.28 -17.59 -12.18
CA TYR A 202 -3.16 -16.97 -13.18
C TYR A 202 -2.50 -16.97 -14.56
N VAL A 203 -1.24 -16.51 -14.64
CA VAL A 203 -0.49 -16.44 -15.90
C VAL A 203 -0.19 -17.82 -16.47
N TRP A 204 0.23 -18.79 -15.65
CA TRP A 204 0.48 -20.16 -16.13
C TRP A 204 -0.77 -20.82 -16.72
N LYS A 205 -1.94 -20.60 -16.09
CA LYS A 205 -3.23 -21.10 -16.61
C LYS A 205 -3.62 -20.42 -17.91
N GLN A 206 -3.41 -19.10 -18.03
CA GLN A 206 -3.63 -18.33 -19.26
C GLN A 206 -2.75 -18.81 -20.42
N GLN A 207 -1.45 -19.02 -20.17
CA GLN A 207 -0.49 -19.47 -21.17
C GLN A 207 -0.60 -20.95 -21.52
N GLY A 208 -1.20 -21.75 -20.64
CA GLY A 208 -1.26 -23.19 -20.78
C GLY A 208 0.10 -23.90 -20.64
N SER A 209 1.09 -23.27 -20.00
CA SER A 209 2.39 -23.89 -19.74
C SER A 209 3.12 -23.30 -18.53
N ILE A 210 4.08 -24.06 -17.98
CA ILE A 210 5.03 -23.62 -16.94
C ILE A 210 6.42 -23.97 -17.41
N THR A 211 7.33 -23.00 -17.41
CA THR A 211 8.76 -23.24 -17.65
C THR A 211 9.52 -23.19 -16.33
N VAL A 212 10.21 -24.28 -16.00
CA VAL A 212 11.14 -24.39 -14.88
C VAL A 212 12.55 -24.22 -15.42
N SER A 213 13.21 -23.13 -15.01
CA SER A 213 14.60 -22.82 -15.36
C SER A 213 15.54 -23.19 -14.22
N ASP A 214 16.86 -23.18 -14.46
CA ASP A 214 17.85 -23.36 -13.40
C ASP A 214 17.74 -22.29 -12.31
N VAL A 215 17.25 -21.09 -12.64
CA VAL A 215 17.06 -19.99 -11.67
C VAL A 215 15.93 -20.35 -10.70
N SER A 216 14.78 -20.80 -11.21
CA SER A 216 13.58 -21.11 -10.41
C SER A 216 13.51 -22.55 -9.88
N LEU A 217 14.41 -23.45 -10.29
CA LEU A 217 14.35 -24.87 -9.94
C LEU A 217 14.23 -25.14 -8.43
N SER A 218 14.95 -24.37 -7.60
CA SER A 218 14.92 -24.56 -6.14
C SER A 218 13.56 -24.22 -5.54
N PHE A 219 12.88 -23.18 -6.05
CA PHE A 219 11.50 -22.86 -5.65
C PHE A 219 10.55 -24.02 -5.94
N PHE A 220 10.59 -24.57 -7.15
CA PHE A 220 9.70 -25.67 -7.52
C PHE A 220 10.02 -26.96 -6.78
N LYS A 221 11.29 -27.27 -6.52
CA LYS A 221 11.69 -28.51 -5.82
C LYS A 221 11.21 -28.60 -4.38
N ASP A 222 11.03 -27.46 -3.70
CA ASP A 222 10.45 -27.48 -2.35
C ASP A 222 8.98 -27.92 -2.36
N LEU A 223 8.26 -27.63 -3.44
CA LEU A 223 6.83 -27.90 -3.59
C LEU A 223 6.56 -29.23 -4.29
N VAL A 224 7.37 -29.57 -5.29
CA VAL A 224 7.30 -30.78 -6.11
C VAL A 224 8.72 -31.33 -6.29
N SER A 225 9.15 -32.20 -5.38
CA SER A 225 10.56 -32.65 -5.27
C SER A 225 11.10 -33.36 -6.53
N SER A 226 10.23 -34.00 -7.32
CA SER A 226 10.60 -34.71 -8.55
C SER A 226 10.71 -33.81 -9.78
N VAL A 227 10.44 -32.50 -9.68
CA VAL A 227 10.48 -31.58 -10.81
C VAL A 227 11.92 -31.35 -11.32
N SER A 228 12.06 -31.24 -12.64
CA SER A 228 13.31 -30.91 -13.33
C SER A 228 13.17 -29.59 -14.09
N THR A 229 14.26 -29.12 -14.70
CA THR A 229 14.14 -28.06 -15.70
C THR A 229 13.38 -28.55 -16.93
N GLY A 230 12.70 -27.63 -17.61
CA GLY A 230 11.89 -27.92 -18.79
C GLY A 230 10.59 -27.11 -18.83
N THR A 231 9.84 -27.31 -19.90
CA THR A 231 8.51 -26.69 -20.08
C THR A 231 7.43 -27.77 -19.99
N TYR A 232 6.45 -27.54 -19.14
CA TYR A 232 5.35 -28.45 -18.86
C TYR A 232 4.04 -27.84 -19.39
N ALA A 233 3.42 -28.50 -20.37
CA ALA A 233 2.13 -28.09 -20.93
C ALA A 233 0.97 -28.37 -19.95
N SER A 234 -0.15 -27.66 -20.13
CA SER A 234 -1.30 -27.69 -19.21
C SER A 234 -1.99 -29.04 -19.07
N ASP A 235 -1.84 -29.93 -20.05
CA ASP A 235 -2.35 -31.31 -20.04
C ASP A 235 -1.43 -32.31 -19.30
N SER A 236 -0.21 -31.89 -18.94
CA SER A 236 0.74 -32.74 -18.24
C SER A 236 0.40 -32.90 -16.75
N ALA A 237 0.67 -34.09 -16.20
CA ALA A 237 0.52 -34.35 -14.77
C ALA A 237 1.43 -33.44 -13.92
N THR A 238 2.60 -33.06 -14.44
CA THR A 238 3.55 -32.16 -13.77
C THR A 238 3.00 -30.74 -13.65
N PHE A 239 2.38 -30.20 -14.71
CA PHE A 239 1.72 -28.89 -14.64
C PHE A 239 0.63 -28.86 -13.56
N LYS A 240 -0.22 -29.90 -13.53
CA LYS A 240 -1.25 -30.03 -12.49
C LYS A 240 -0.64 -30.11 -11.09
N SER A 241 0.39 -30.93 -10.91
CA SER A 241 1.08 -31.07 -9.61
C SER A 241 1.69 -29.77 -9.12
N ILE A 242 2.33 -29.01 -10.02
CA ILE A 242 2.91 -27.70 -9.69
C ILE A 242 1.80 -26.70 -9.31
N THR A 243 0.77 -26.56 -10.15
CA THR A 243 -0.30 -25.58 -9.89
C THR A 243 -1.08 -25.89 -8.60
N ASP A 244 -1.36 -27.16 -8.31
CA ASP A 244 -1.99 -27.57 -7.05
C ASP A 244 -1.10 -27.27 -5.84
N ALA A 245 0.20 -27.61 -5.92
CA ALA A 245 1.15 -27.38 -4.84
C ALA A 245 1.38 -25.89 -4.56
N VAL A 246 1.55 -25.07 -5.62
CA VAL A 246 1.70 -23.61 -5.48
C VAL A 246 0.41 -22.97 -4.96
N SER A 247 -0.77 -23.45 -5.38
CA SER A 247 -2.06 -22.94 -4.86
C SER A 247 -2.18 -23.20 -3.36
N LYS A 248 -1.84 -24.42 -2.91
CA LYS A 248 -1.81 -24.78 -1.49
C LYS A 248 -0.80 -23.95 -0.70
N TYR A 249 0.37 -23.69 -1.30
CA TYR A 249 1.41 -22.86 -0.69
C TYR A 249 0.94 -21.40 -0.52
N ALA A 250 0.28 -20.82 -1.54
CA ALA A 250 -0.32 -19.49 -1.47
C ALA A 250 -1.43 -19.40 -0.40
N ASP A 251 -2.34 -20.38 -0.37
CA ASP A 251 -3.39 -20.47 0.65
C ASP A 251 -2.80 -20.55 2.08
N GLY A 252 -1.63 -21.18 2.23
CA GLY A 252 -0.91 -21.25 3.50
C GLY A 252 -0.53 -19.88 4.07
N TYR A 253 -0.12 -18.93 3.22
CA TYR A 253 0.21 -17.56 3.65
C TYR A 253 -1.04 -16.82 4.15
N VAL A 254 -2.17 -16.96 3.45
CA VAL A 254 -3.46 -16.39 3.88
C VAL A 254 -3.92 -17.04 5.20
N ALA A 255 -3.75 -18.35 5.35
CA ALA A 255 -4.09 -19.05 6.58
C ALA A 255 -3.28 -18.57 7.80
N ILE A 256 -2.02 -18.17 7.61
CA ILE A 256 -1.19 -17.57 8.67
C ILE A 256 -1.77 -16.22 9.11
N VAL A 257 -2.18 -15.38 8.17
CA VAL A 257 -2.83 -14.10 8.48
C VAL A 257 -4.14 -14.33 9.22
N ALA A 258 -4.97 -15.25 8.74
CA ALA A 258 -6.23 -15.62 9.39
C ALA A 258 -6.03 -16.15 10.82
N LYS A 259 -4.89 -16.79 11.10
CA LYS A 259 -4.55 -17.26 12.46
C LYS A 259 -4.28 -16.11 13.44
N TYR A 260 -3.69 -15.00 12.98
CA TYR A 260 -3.17 -13.94 13.86
C TYR A 260 -3.96 -12.62 13.85
N VAL A 261 -4.92 -12.42 12.94
CA VAL A 261 -5.78 -11.22 12.85
C VAL A 261 -6.73 -11.02 14.05
N GLY A 262 -6.92 -12.04 14.90
CA GLY A 262 -7.90 -11.98 16.00
C GLY A 262 -9.36 -12.17 15.53
N THR A 263 -10.31 -12.15 16.46
CA THR A 263 -11.73 -12.46 16.18
C THR A 263 -12.54 -11.28 15.66
N ASP A 264 -12.03 -10.06 15.85
CA ASP A 264 -12.66 -8.80 15.48
C ASP A 264 -12.26 -8.33 14.07
N GLY A 265 -11.29 -9.01 13.44
CA GLY A 265 -10.89 -8.77 12.05
C GLY A 265 -10.00 -7.55 11.86
N HIS A 266 -9.47 -6.98 12.94
CA HIS A 266 -8.62 -5.79 12.88
C HIS A 266 -7.22 -6.14 12.37
N LEU A 267 -6.84 -5.58 11.21
CA LEU A 267 -5.52 -5.76 10.64
C LEU A 267 -4.59 -4.61 11.06
N ALA A 268 -3.79 -4.87 12.09
CA ALA A 268 -2.69 -3.99 12.48
C ALA A 268 -1.57 -3.97 11.41
N GLU A 269 -0.49 -3.25 11.68
CA GLU A 269 0.72 -3.27 10.86
C GLU A 269 1.47 -4.60 11.02
N GLN A 270 1.66 -5.06 12.25
CA GLN A 270 2.51 -6.21 12.59
C GLN A 270 1.79 -7.23 13.49
N PHE A 271 2.30 -8.45 13.53
CA PHE A 271 1.98 -9.43 14.56
C PHE A 271 3.28 -10.07 15.09
N ASP A 272 3.39 -10.22 16.42
CA ASP A 272 4.65 -10.52 17.10
C ASP A 272 5.25 -11.86 16.63
N LYS A 273 6.57 -11.88 16.40
CA LYS A 273 7.26 -13.06 15.87
C LYS A 273 7.36 -14.25 16.83
N ASN A 274 6.97 -14.09 18.09
CA ASN A 274 7.04 -15.10 19.14
C ASN A 274 5.68 -15.73 19.45
N ASP A 275 4.66 -14.91 19.64
CA ASP A 275 3.32 -15.39 20.05
C ASP A 275 2.21 -15.00 19.05
N GLY A 276 2.49 -14.12 18.09
CA GLY A 276 1.56 -13.69 17.07
C GLY A 276 0.52 -12.67 17.51
N HIS A 277 0.66 -12.01 18.66
CA HIS A 277 -0.26 -10.94 19.04
C HIS A 277 -0.10 -9.71 18.12
N PRO A 278 -1.18 -9.01 17.72
CA PRO A 278 -1.08 -7.79 16.92
C PRO A 278 -0.38 -6.65 17.67
N LEU A 279 0.47 -5.88 16.97
CA LEU A 279 1.19 -4.73 17.52
C LEU A 279 1.49 -3.64 16.47
N SER A 280 2.11 -2.55 16.91
CA SER A 280 2.34 -1.31 16.15
C SER A 280 1.02 -0.62 15.76
N ALA A 281 0.96 0.10 14.64
CA ALA A 281 -0.22 0.83 14.20
C ALA A 281 -1.43 -0.11 14.05
N THR A 282 -2.48 0.14 14.81
CA THR A 282 -3.77 -0.54 14.67
C THR A 282 -4.48 -0.06 13.41
N ASP A 283 -5.22 -0.95 12.76
CA ASP A 283 -6.02 -0.63 11.58
C ASP A 283 -5.24 0.02 10.43
N LEU A 284 -4.09 -0.56 10.09
CA LEU A 284 -3.27 -0.04 9.02
C LEU A 284 -3.99 -0.22 7.68
N THR A 285 -4.34 0.90 7.02
CA THR A 285 -5.01 0.92 5.71
C THR A 285 -4.34 0.00 4.68
N TRP A 286 -2.99 -0.07 4.68
CA TRP A 286 -2.26 -0.90 3.74
C TRP A 286 -2.43 -2.41 4.03
N SER A 287 -2.51 -2.83 5.30
CA SER A 287 -2.82 -4.23 5.63
C SER A 287 -4.19 -4.66 5.08
N TYR A 288 -5.20 -3.80 5.21
CA TYR A 288 -6.52 -4.05 4.60
C TYR A 288 -6.47 -4.09 3.08
N ALA A 289 -5.77 -3.14 2.44
CA ALA A 289 -5.62 -3.10 0.99
C ALA A 289 -4.92 -4.36 0.46
N ALA A 290 -3.87 -4.83 1.14
CA ALA A 290 -3.14 -6.05 0.80
C ALA A 290 -4.02 -7.31 0.94
N PHE A 291 -4.94 -7.33 1.90
CA PHE A 291 -5.89 -8.44 2.04
C PHE A 291 -6.86 -8.47 0.85
N LEU A 292 -7.43 -7.30 0.50
CA LEU A 292 -8.34 -7.18 -0.64
C LEU A 292 -7.66 -7.55 -1.96
N SER A 293 -6.44 -7.07 -2.21
CA SER A 293 -5.71 -7.38 -3.44
C SER A 293 -5.35 -8.86 -3.55
N ALA A 294 -4.86 -9.49 -2.47
CA ALA A 294 -4.57 -10.91 -2.45
C ALA A 294 -5.84 -11.76 -2.66
N ALA A 295 -6.97 -11.37 -2.06
CA ALA A 295 -8.26 -12.03 -2.25
C ALA A 295 -8.76 -11.90 -3.71
N ASP A 296 -8.62 -10.73 -4.31
CA ASP A 296 -8.94 -10.49 -5.72
C ASP A 296 -8.11 -11.42 -6.63
N ARG A 297 -6.80 -11.50 -6.44
CA ARG A 297 -5.94 -12.40 -7.26
C ARG A 297 -6.28 -13.86 -7.08
N ARG A 298 -6.55 -14.28 -5.84
CA ARG A 298 -7.03 -15.65 -5.56
C ARG A 298 -8.33 -15.97 -6.32
N ALA A 299 -9.21 -14.99 -6.48
CA ALA A 299 -10.46 -15.12 -7.23
C ALA A 299 -10.29 -14.94 -8.75
N GLY A 300 -9.08 -14.71 -9.24
CA GLY A 300 -8.81 -14.45 -10.67
C GLY A 300 -9.21 -13.05 -11.13
N VAL A 301 -9.42 -12.10 -10.21
CA VAL A 301 -9.70 -10.70 -10.51
C VAL A 301 -8.37 -9.96 -10.68
N ILE A 302 -8.05 -9.64 -11.93
CA ILE A 302 -6.80 -8.96 -12.31
C ILE A 302 -7.01 -7.47 -12.59
N PRO A 303 -6.00 -6.62 -12.31
CA PRO A 303 -6.05 -5.21 -12.67
C PRO A 303 -5.97 -5.03 -14.20
N PRO A 304 -6.36 -3.84 -14.72
CA PRO A 304 -6.09 -3.50 -16.11
C PRO A 304 -4.59 -3.57 -16.43
N SER A 305 -4.27 -4.12 -17.60
CA SER A 305 -2.90 -4.13 -18.14
C SER A 305 -2.35 -2.70 -18.26
N TRP A 306 -1.09 -2.54 -17.87
CA TRP A 306 -0.38 -1.27 -17.86
C TRP A 306 0.69 -1.18 -18.95
N ALA A 307 1.15 -2.32 -19.47
CA ALA A 307 2.11 -2.41 -20.56
C ALA A 307 1.46 -2.94 -21.85
N GLY A 308 1.83 -2.37 -23.00
CA GLY A 308 1.34 -2.86 -24.30
C GLY A 308 2.08 -4.11 -24.82
N SER A 309 3.33 -4.29 -24.41
CA SER A 309 4.19 -5.42 -24.80
C SER A 309 5.41 -5.50 -23.87
N VAL A 310 6.12 -6.63 -23.91
CA VAL A 310 7.43 -6.76 -23.25
C VAL A 310 8.39 -5.71 -23.81
N ALA A 311 8.99 -4.92 -22.92
CA ALA A 311 9.95 -3.90 -23.31
C ALA A 311 11.36 -4.50 -23.42
N ALA A 312 12.10 -4.11 -24.45
CA ALA A 312 13.50 -4.49 -24.58
C ALA A 312 14.36 -3.71 -23.58
N VAL A 313 15.21 -4.41 -22.84
CA VAL A 313 16.23 -3.79 -22.00
C VAL A 313 17.34 -3.21 -22.91
N PRO A 314 17.70 -1.93 -22.77
CA PRO A 314 18.84 -1.36 -23.50
C PRO A 314 20.15 -2.13 -23.25
N ASN A 315 20.98 -2.28 -24.29
CA ASN A 315 22.30 -2.93 -24.15
C ASN A 315 23.28 -2.16 -23.26
N GLN A 316 23.07 -0.84 -23.11
CA GLN A 316 23.83 0.03 -22.22
C GLN A 316 22.86 0.89 -21.43
N CYS A 317 23.01 0.88 -20.11
CA CYS A 317 22.22 1.73 -19.24
C CYS A 317 22.79 3.15 -19.26
N GLY A 318 21.93 4.12 -19.58
CA GLY A 318 22.21 5.53 -19.50
C GLY A 318 21.71 6.14 -18.18
N THR A 319 22.25 7.30 -17.83
CA THR A 319 21.90 8.06 -16.63
C THR A 319 21.03 9.27 -16.94
N ASN A 320 20.43 9.29 -18.14
CA ASN A 320 19.72 10.45 -18.67
C ASN A 320 18.50 10.77 -17.80
N THR A 321 18.27 12.07 -17.59
CA THR A 321 17.10 12.63 -16.92
C THR A 321 16.56 13.77 -17.75
N VAL A 322 15.26 14.07 -17.65
CA VAL A 322 14.67 15.25 -18.30
C VAL A 322 14.15 16.21 -17.25
N ALA A 323 14.62 17.46 -17.28
CA ALA A 323 14.10 18.50 -16.38
C ALA A 323 12.60 18.70 -16.62
N GLY A 324 11.83 18.60 -15.54
CA GLY A 324 10.38 18.77 -15.54
C GLY A 324 9.96 20.24 -15.45
N SER A 325 8.80 20.55 -16.01
CA SER A 325 8.08 21.80 -15.75
C SER A 325 6.90 21.51 -14.82
N TYR A 326 6.80 22.25 -13.71
CA TYR A 326 5.80 22.02 -12.67
C TYR A 326 4.85 23.21 -12.57
N SER A 327 3.55 22.93 -12.42
CA SER A 327 2.56 23.96 -12.13
C SER A 327 1.48 23.40 -11.21
N SER A 328 0.99 24.19 -10.27
CA SER A 328 -0.10 23.78 -9.38
C SER A 328 -1.32 23.32 -10.18
N ALA A 329 -1.89 22.17 -9.83
CA ALA A 329 -3.20 21.77 -10.32
C ALA A 329 -4.27 22.60 -9.59
N THR A 330 -5.10 23.31 -10.35
CA THR A 330 -6.07 24.27 -9.80
C THR A 330 -7.51 23.75 -9.77
N ALA A 331 -7.81 22.70 -10.53
CA ALA A 331 -9.14 22.08 -10.53
C ALA A 331 -9.30 21.18 -9.29
N THR A 332 -10.26 21.50 -8.43
CA THR A 332 -10.49 20.84 -7.14
C THR A 332 -11.86 20.15 -7.02
N SER A 333 -12.66 20.16 -8.08
CA SER A 333 -14.01 19.56 -8.09
C SER A 333 -14.25 18.77 -9.37
N PHE A 334 -14.80 17.56 -9.24
CA PHE A 334 -15.24 16.74 -10.38
C PHE A 334 -16.67 17.11 -10.80
N PRO A 335 -17.02 16.97 -12.11
CA PRO A 335 -18.40 17.05 -12.54
C PRO A 335 -19.28 16.00 -11.83
N ALA A 336 -20.51 16.37 -11.50
CA ALA A 336 -21.45 15.45 -10.90
C ALA A 336 -21.89 14.34 -11.89
N SER A 337 -22.29 13.19 -11.35
CA SER A 337 -22.96 12.12 -12.08
C SER A 337 -22.19 11.58 -13.30
N GLN A 338 -20.87 11.40 -13.15
CA GLN A 338 -20.06 10.70 -14.15
C GLN A 338 -20.28 9.18 -14.07
N THR A 339 -21.39 8.70 -14.61
CA THR A 339 -21.81 7.28 -14.56
C THR A 339 -21.15 6.44 -15.67
N PRO A 340 -20.97 5.12 -15.48
CA PRO A 340 -20.47 4.26 -16.53
C PRO A 340 -21.31 4.34 -17.81
N LYS A 341 -20.67 4.19 -18.98
CA LYS A 341 -21.37 4.03 -20.27
C LYS A 341 -22.15 2.71 -20.25
N GLY A 342 -23.35 2.71 -20.85
CA GLY A 342 -24.22 1.53 -20.89
C GLY A 342 -23.48 0.27 -21.36
N GLY A 343 -23.67 -0.84 -20.63
CA GLY A 343 -23.00 -2.13 -20.88
C GLY A 343 -21.77 -2.42 -20.02
N VAL A 344 -21.25 -1.43 -19.28
CA VAL A 344 -20.28 -1.69 -18.20
C VAL A 344 -21.06 -2.25 -17.00
N PRO A 345 -20.63 -3.37 -16.38
CA PRO A 345 -21.26 -3.88 -15.17
C PRO A 345 -21.36 -2.75 -14.15
N THR A 346 -22.58 -2.33 -13.84
CA THR A 346 -22.81 -1.51 -12.64
C THR A 346 -22.52 -2.45 -11.47
N PRO A 347 -21.80 -2.02 -10.42
CA PRO A 347 -21.59 -2.84 -9.23
C PRO A 347 -22.93 -2.97 -8.49
N THR A 348 -23.80 -3.81 -9.01
CA THR A 348 -25.04 -4.26 -8.39
C THR A 348 -24.79 -5.71 -8.03
N GLY A 349 -24.69 -6.01 -6.74
CA GLY A 349 -24.56 -7.38 -6.26
C GLY A 349 -25.63 -8.27 -6.89
N THR A 350 -25.20 -9.30 -7.61
CA THR A 350 -26.08 -10.25 -8.27
C THR A 350 -26.79 -11.09 -7.22
N GLN A 351 -28.03 -10.73 -6.87
CA GLN A 351 -29.00 -11.70 -6.36
C GLN A 351 -29.84 -12.19 -7.52
N THR A 352 -29.64 -13.45 -7.89
CA THR A 352 -30.55 -14.20 -8.74
C THR A 352 -31.87 -14.34 -7.99
N SER A 353 -32.95 -13.74 -8.48
CA SER A 353 -34.30 -14.08 -8.03
C SER A 353 -35.28 -13.95 -9.17
N THR A 354 -35.95 -15.07 -9.41
CA THR A 354 -37.02 -15.30 -10.36
C THR A 354 -38.14 -14.28 -10.17
N SER A 355 -38.67 -13.80 -11.29
CA SER A 355 -39.72 -12.80 -11.45
C SER A 355 -40.96 -13.00 -10.56
N THR A 356 -41.30 -11.98 -9.76
CA THR A 356 -42.69 -11.50 -9.61
C THR A 356 -42.69 -10.01 -9.27
N SER A 357 -43.45 -9.24 -10.04
CA SER A 357 -43.54 -7.79 -10.03
C SER A 357 -44.15 -7.23 -8.74
N THR A 358 -43.36 -6.46 -7.99
CA THR A 358 -43.89 -5.42 -7.09
C THR A 358 -42.89 -4.26 -7.02
N SER A 359 -43.37 -3.06 -7.30
CA SER A 359 -42.60 -1.82 -7.28
C SER A 359 -42.24 -1.43 -5.85
N THR A 360 -40.97 -1.58 -5.49
CA THR A 360 -40.38 -0.96 -4.30
C THR A 360 -39.00 -0.44 -4.65
N SER A 361 -38.81 0.87 -4.48
CA SER A 361 -37.53 1.57 -4.55
C SER A 361 -36.54 0.94 -3.55
N SER A 362 -35.58 0.17 -4.06
CA SER A 362 -34.51 -0.42 -3.26
C SER A 362 -33.33 0.54 -3.16
N SER A 363 -33.30 1.30 -2.06
CA SER A 363 -32.07 1.88 -1.54
C SER A 363 -31.10 0.75 -1.20
N SER A 364 -29.84 0.86 -1.63
CA SER A 364 -28.76 -0.02 -1.21
C SER A 364 -28.62 0.01 0.31
N THR A 365 -29.01 -1.08 0.97
CA THR A 365 -28.72 -1.28 2.39
C THR A 365 -27.23 -1.60 2.52
N GLY A 366 -26.41 -0.55 2.66
CA GLY A 366 -25.10 -0.70 3.27
C GLY A 366 -25.29 -1.32 4.65
N THR A 367 -24.44 -2.29 5.00
CA THR A 367 -24.41 -2.92 6.32
C THR A 367 -24.35 -1.83 7.39
N SER A 368 -25.49 -1.51 8.02
CA SER A 368 -25.57 -0.42 8.98
C SER A 368 -24.90 -0.86 10.28
N CYS A 369 -23.66 -0.46 10.45
CA CYS A 369 -23.00 -0.44 11.75
C CYS A 369 -23.82 0.43 12.73
N PRO A 370 -24.01 0.00 14.00
CA PRO A 370 -24.73 0.81 14.97
C PRO A 370 -24.03 2.16 15.12
N THR A 371 -24.81 3.25 15.14
CA THR A 371 -24.25 4.59 15.40
C THR A 371 -23.62 4.59 16.78
N ALA A 372 -22.36 5.04 16.86
CA ALA A 372 -21.67 5.14 18.13
C ALA A 372 -22.41 6.14 19.03
N THR A 373 -22.58 5.82 20.31
CA THR A 373 -23.14 6.75 21.31
C THR A 373 -22.07 7.65 21.91
N SER A 374 -20.82 7.18 21.90
CA SER A 374 -19.63 7.87 22.37
C SER A 374 -18.51 7.73 21.34
N VAL A 375 -17.77 8.81 21.11
CA VAL A 375 -16.62 8.88 20.20
C VAL A 375 -15.40 9.34 20.99
N ALA A 376 -14.32 8.57 20.94
CA ALA A 376 -13.03 8.98 21.48
C ALA A 376 -12.35 9.95 20.50
N VAL A 377 -12.38 11.25 20.82
CA VAL A 377 -11.85 12.31 19.96
C VAL A 377 -10.44 12.67 20.40
N THR A 378 -9.45 12.43 19.53
CA THR A 378 -8.06 12.84 19.73
C THR A 378 -7.85 14.25 19.20
N PHE A 379 -7.68 15.21 20.10
CA PHE A 379 -7.28 16.57 19.77
C PHE A 379 -5.76 16.61 19.62
N GLN A 380 -5.28 17.13 18.50
CA GLN A 380 -3.86 17.34 18.21
C GLN A 380 -3.62 18.81 17.95
N GLU A 381 -2.79 19.43 18.78
CA GLU A 381 -2.49 20.86 18.73
C GLU A 381 -1.02 21.08 18.40
N VAL A 382 -0.76 21.84 17.33
CA VAL A 382 0.60 22.23 16.93
C VAL A 382 0.95 23.58 17.55
N VAL A 383 1.82 23.56 18.57
CA VAL A 383 2.25 24.77 19.29
C VAL A 383 3.65 24.61 19.88
N THR A 384 4.53 25.55 19.58
CA THR A 384 5.87 25.59 20.20
C THR A 384 5.76 26.06 21.65
N THR A 385 6.33 25.29 22.56
CA THR A 385 6.30 25.55 24.01
C THR A 385 7.70 25.66 24.60
N ASN A 386 7.83 26.34 25.75
CA ASN A 386 9.06 26.33 26.52
C ASN A 386 9.10 25.14 27.48
N PHE A 387 10.30 24.81 27.96
CA PHE A 387 10.44 23.76 28.98
C PHE A 387 9.67 24.13 30.26
N GLY A 388 8.76 23.23 30.67
CA GLY A 388 7.89 23.41 31.83
C GLY A 388 6.53 24.02 31.52
N ASP A 389 6.26 24.41 30.28
CA ASP A 389 4.91 24.74 29.82
C ASP A 389 4.06 23.47 29.69
N THR A 390 2.75 23.61 29.84
CA THR A 390 1.78 22.52 29.62
C THR A 390 0.60 23.05 28.82
N ILE A 391 0.32 22.41 27.68
CA ILE A 391 -0.87 22.69 26.90
C ILE A 391 -2.07 21.95 27.48
N LYS A 392 -3.20 22.65 27.64
CA LYS A 392 -4.47 22.05 28.04
C LYS A 392 -5.59 22.50 27.10
N ILE A 393 -6.65 21.72 27.03
CA ILE A 393 -7.90 22.02 26.32
C ILE A 393 -9.02 22.26 27.34
N VAL A 394 -9.81 23.31 27.12
CA VAL A 394 -10.95 23.69 27.94
C VAL A 394 -12.13 24.09 27.06
N GLY A 395 -13.36 23.83 27.47
CA GLY A 395 -14.53 24.06 26.64
C GLY A 395 -15.86 24.04 27.37
N ASN A 396 -16.95 24.20 26.62
CA ASN A 396 -18.29 24.46 27.14
C ASN A 396 -19.03 23.25 27.72
N ILE A 397 -18.38 22.10 27.85
CA ILE A 397 -18.98 20.85 28.35
C ILE A 397 -18.22 20.31 29.54
N ALA A 398 -18.86 19.46 30.34
CA ALA A 398 -18.28 18.90 31.56
C ALA A 398 -16.96 18.14 31.30
N ALA A 399 -16.88 17.37 30.22
CA ALA A 399 -15.67 16.65 29.83
C ALA A 399 -14.48 17.58 29.47
N LEU A 400 -14.75 18.86 29.20
CA LEU A 400 -13.77 19.90 28.93
C LEU A 400 -13.75 20.99 30.02
N GLY A 401 -14.33 20.71 31.18
CA GLY A 401 -14.28 21.60 32.35
C GLY A 401 -15.30 22.74 32.38
N ASN A 402 -16.26 22.87 31.44
CA ASN A 402 -17.23 23.97 31.40
C ASN A 402 -16.57 25.38 31.51
N TRP A 403 -15.49 25.61 30.76
CA TRP A 403 -14.67 26.82 30.78
C TRP A 403 -13.89 27.09 32.10
N ASP A 404 -13.93 26.17 33.06
CA ASP A 404 -13.11 26.18 34.27
C ASP A 404 -11.68 25.69 33.95
N THR A 405 -10.71 26.60 33.92
CA THR A 405 -9.31 26.30 33.56
C THR A 405 -8.63 25.37 34.56
N SER A 406 -9.11 25.29 35.81
CA SER A 406 -8.60 24.34 36.80
C SER A 406 -8.96 22.89 36.46
N LYS A 407 -10.01 22.70 35.64
CA LYS A 407 -10.51 21.40 35.16
C LYS A 407 -10.19 21.13 33.69
N ALA A 408 -9.36 21.98 33.07
CA ALA A 408 -8.92 21.79 31.70
C ALA A 408 -8.13 20.48 31.56
N VAL A 409 -8.35 19.76 30.46
CA VAL A 409 -7.71 18.47 30.19
C VAL A 409 -6.29 18.75 29.67
N ALA A 410 -5.28 18.20 30.35
CA ALA A 410 -3.89 18.34 29.91
C ALA A 410 -3.60 17.48 28.67
N LEU A 411 -2.87 18.04 27.72
CA LEU A 411 -2.36 17.30 26.57
C LEU A 411 -1.00 16.68 26.89
N SER A 412 -0.68 15.58 26.23
CA SER A 412 0.61 14.91 26.27
C SER A 412 1.53 15.44 25.17
N ALA A 413 2.80 15.65 25.51
CA ALA A 413 3.88 15.97 24.57
C ALA A 413 4.64 14.72 24.07
N SER A 414 4.06 13.51 24.19
CA SER A 414 4.72 12.25 23.80
C SER A 414 5.23 12.24 22.36
N ASP A 415 4.57 13.00 21.47
CA ASP A 415 4.87 13.05 20.04
C ASP A 415 5.57 14.38 19.65
N TYR A 416 5.90 15.21 20.64
CA TYR A 416 6.48 16.53 20.41
C TYR A 416 7.92 16.41 19.92
N THR A 417 8.24 17.07 18.81
CA THR A 417 9.61 17.34 18.39
C THR A 417 9.77 18.83 18.04
N ALA A 418 11.01 19.31 17.93
CA ALA A 418 11.28 20.70 17.54
C ALA A 418 10.76 21.04 16.13
N SER A 419 10.74 20.07 15.22
CA SER A 419 10.20 20.22 13.85
C SER A 419 8.71 19.92 13.74
N ASN A 420 8.14 19.19 14.71
CA ASN A 420 6.71 18.87 14.77
C ASN A 420 6.21 18.99 16.23
N PRO A 421 5.91 20.22 16.70
CA PRO A 421 5.60 20.50 18.10
C PRO A 421 4.15 20.14 18.45
N VAL A 422 3.80 18.85 18.34
CA VAL A 422 2.45 18.33 18.56
C VAL A 422 2.23 17.96 20.02
N TRP A 423 1.13 18.46 20.56
CA TRP A 423 0.53 18.03 21.81
C TRP A 423 -0.78 17.29 21.53
N LYS A 424 -1.10 16.23 22.27
CA LYS A 424 -2.36 15.48 22.05
C LYS A 424 -3.09 15.02 23.30
N ALA A 425 -4.41 14.95 23.24
CA ALA A 425 -5.25 14.29 24.24
C ALA A 425 -6.44 13.61 23.57
N THR A 426 -6.81 12.42 24.06
CA THR A 426 -8.00 11.70 23.61
C THR A 426 -9.10 11.83 24.66
N ILE A 427 -10.26 12.34 24.26
CA ILE A 427 -11.38 12.66 25.15
C ILE A 427 -12.63 11.97 24.61
N SER A 428 -13.31 11.19 25.46
CA SER A 428 -14.56 10.53 25.08
C SER A 428 -15.72 11.54 25.12
N LEU A 429 -16.33 11.78 23.97
CA LEU A 429 -17.40 12.77 23.78
C LEU A 429 -18.67 12.10 23.25
N THR A 430 -19.83 12.69 23.57
CA THR A 430 -21.11 12.17 23.09
C THR A 430 -21.25 12.38 21.59
N ALA A 431 -21.64 11.34 20.86
CA ALA A 431 -21.79 11.41 19.40
C ALA A 431 -22.86 12.44 18.98
N GLY A 432 -22.54 13.26 17.97
CA GLY A 432 -23.41 14.35 17.50
C GLY A 432 -23.44 15.60 18.39
N GLN A 433 -22.72 15.62 19.51
CA GLN A 433 -22.63 16.81 20.36
C GLN A 433 -21.83 17.91 19.66
N SER A 434 -22.36 19.13 19.63
CA SER A 434 -21.59 20.31 19.26
C SER A 434 -20.91 20.90 20.49
N ILE A 435 -19.61 21.12 20.39
CA ILE A 435 -18.78 21.68 21.46
C ILE A 435 -18.10 22.97 21.00
N GLN A 436 -17.80 23.82 21.97
CA GLN A 436 -16.87 24.93 21.84
C GLN A 436 -15.69 24.71 22.78
N TYR A 437 -14.49 25.04 22.32
CA TYR A 437 -13.26 24.85 23.11
C TYR A 437 -12.18 25.86 22.72
N LYS A 438 -11.17 25.95 23.59
CA LYS A 438 -9.89 26.62 23.33
C LYS A 438 -8.74 25.84 23.95
N TYR A 439 -7.55 26.05 23.40
CA TYR A 439 -6.30 25.68 24.05
C TYR A 439 -5.80 26.78 24.98
N ILE A 440 -5.17 26.35 26.07
CA ILE A 440 -4.47 27.20 27.02
C ILE A 440 -3.05 26.67 27.22
N ASN A 441 -2.08 27.58 27.33
CA ASN A 441 -0.73 27.27 27.77
C ASN A 441 -0.60 27.69 29.25
N VAL A 442 -0.38 26.70 30.11
CA VAL A 442 -0.03 26.92 31.52
C VAL A 442 1.48 26.87 31.63
N LYS A 443 2.08 28.03 31.92
CA LYS A 443 3.52 28.17 32.07
C LYS A 443 4.00 27.57 33.38
N LYS A 444 5.31 27.33 33.47
CA LYS A 444 5.97 26.80 34.67
C LYS A 444 5.71 27.62 35.95
N ASP A 445 5.52 28.93 35.83
CA ASP A 445 5.21 29.83 36.96
C ASP A 445 3.72 29.83 37.36
N GLY A 446 2.89 29.03 36.69
CA GLY A 446 1.45 28.96 36.89
C GLY A 446 0.65 30.01 36.14
N SER A 447 1.29 30.94 35.42
CA SER A 447 0.60 31.88 34.55
C SER A 447 -0.05 31.16 33.36
N LEU A 448 -1.21 31.65 32.94
CA LEU A 448 -2.03 31.02 31.90
C LEU A 448 -2.20 31.98 30.73
N THR A 449 -1.95 31.49 29.52
CA THR A 449 -2.21 32.20 28.27
C THR A 449 -3.25 31.43 27.45
N TRP A 450 -4.30 32.12 27.01
CA TRP A 450 -5.29 31.56 26.07
C TRP A 450 -4.81 31.75 24.64
N GLU A 451 -5.20 30.84 23.76
CA GLU A 451 -5.17 31.14 22.33
C GLU A 451 -6.17 32.27 21.98
N LYS A 452 -5.91 32.98 20.88
CA LYS A 452 -6.76 34.10 20.45
C LYS A 452 -8.16 33.65 20.04
N ASP A 453 -9.07 34.62 20.00
CA ASP A 453 -10.41 34.41 19.45
C ASP A 453 -10.36 34.11 17.93
N PRO A 454 -11.39 33.44 17.40
CA PRO A 454 -12.62 32.99 18.07
C PRO A 454 -12.47 31.63 18.79
N ASN A 455 -13.40 31.31 19.69
CA ASN A 455 -13.58 29.93 20.18
C ASN A 455 -13.65 28.95 19.01
N ARG A 456 -12.98 27.82 19.15
CA ARG A 456 -13.10 26.72 18.19
C ARG A 456 -14.43 26.02 18.37
N THR A 457 -14.99 25.52 17.28
CA THR A 457 -16.21 24.71 17.29
C THR A 457 -15.91 23.35 16.69
N TYR A 458 -16.51 22.30 17.27
CA TYR A 458 -16.41 20.96 16.73
C TYR A 458 -17.73 20.22 16.93
N ALA A 459 -18.22 19.58 15.87
CA ALA A 459 -19.36 18.67 15.94
C ALA A 459 -18.81 17.25 16.00
N VAL A 460 -19.02 16.57 17.12
CA VAL A 460 -18.60 15.19 17.30
C VAL A 460 -19.32 14.32 16.26
N PRO A 461 -18.61 13.48 15.49
CA PRO A 461 -19.24 12.66 14.47
C PRO A 461 -20.38 11.82 15.03
N LYS A 462 -21.49 11.74 14.29
CA LYS A 462 -22.61 10.84 14.57
C LYS A 462 -22.69 9.81 13.47
N THR A 463 -21.65 8.99 13.40
CA THR A 463 -21.51 7.88 12.46
C THR A 463 -21.25 6.60 13.27
N CYS A 464 -20.86 5.50 12.62
CA CYS A 464 -20.41 4.32 13.36
C CYS A 464 -18.94 4.34 13.76
N ALA A 465 -18.20 5.41 13.43
CA ALA A 465 -16.85 5.58 13.92
C ALA A 465 -16.86 5.81 15.43
N THR A 466 -16.11 5.00 16.18
CA THR A 466 -15.92 5.11 17.62
C THR A 466 -14.75 6.02 18.01
N THR A 467 -13.96 6.45 17.02
CA THR A 467 -12.82 7.35 17.19
C THR A 467 -12.86 8.47 16.15
N ALA A 468 -12.26 9.61 16.47
CA ALA A 468 -12.07 10.71 15.53
C ALA A 468 -10.80 11.51 15.90
N THR A 469 -10.21 12.22 14.94
CA THR A 469 -9.08 13.11 15.19
C THR A 469 -9.44 14.52 14.78
N LYS A 470 -9.08 15.49 15.62
CA LYS A 470 -9.19 16.92 15.35
C LYS A 470 -7.80 17.55 15.44
N SER A 471 -7.23 17.88 14.27
CA SER A 471 -5.96 18.60 14.18
C SER A 471 -6.21 20.11 14.19
N ASP A 472 -5.41 20.81 14.99
CA ASP A 472 -5.43 22.24 15.22
C ASP A 472 -3.99 22.81 15.23
N LYS A 473 -3.92 24.13 15.11
CA LYS A 473 -2.69 24.91 15.22
C LYS A 473 -3.00 26.18 16.01
N TRP A 474 -2.08 26.59 16.87
CA TRP A 474 -2.30 27.67 17.85
C TRP A 474 -2.81 28.96 17.21
N GLN A 475 -3.96 29.44 17.69
CA GLN A 475 -4.51 30.73 17.27
C GLN A 475 -3.69 31.86 17.93
N SER A 476 -2.85 32.50 17.10
CA SER A 476 -1.79 33.41 17.54
C SER A 476 -2.18 34.87 17.58
#